data_AF-A0A4Y9YE07-F1
#
_entry.id   AF-A0A4Y9YE07-F1
#
_cell.length_a   1.000
_cell.length_b   1.000
_cell.length_c   1.000
_cell.angle_alpha   90.00
_cell.angle_beta   90.00
_cell.angle_gamma   90.00
#
_symmetry.space_group_name_H-M   'P 1'
#
loop_
_entity.id
_entity.type
_entity.pdbx_description
1 polymer ?
#
loop_
_entity_poly.entity_id
_entity_poly.type
_entity_poly.pdbx_seq_one_letter_code
_entity_poly.pdbx_strand_id
1 'polypeptide(L)'
;MSTPDVAASTGTCRMCGAKASTRCSRCKDVYYCCKEHIANDWKRHKRLCVPAEGVQARPITIDAILFPVDEDMPRMVKVPCDVRHDDSDDYLDPSFFIMHHLDVREWFNLEGETFVRSFDFGGGAVTGTTGYNLALRYDDCVSINGSPVNRCVQSLTRGMAPHSWGGNLLVVRCEKPLMYCDRYYNANMREDLPRVVEALMGYGTDTYKHDPDAANKWGGRVPELEY
;
A
#
# COMPACT_ATOMS: atom_id res chain seq x y z
N MET A 1 -35.03 31.73 -17.32
CA MET A 1 -34.55 30.38 -16.96
C MET A 1 -33.05 30.47 -16.86
N SER A 2 -32.52 30.68 -15.65
CA SER A 2 -31.09 30.85 -15.42
C SER A 2 -30.43 29.48 -15.29
N THR A 3 -29.37 29.24 -16.04
CA THR A 3 -28.51 28.06 -15.94
C THR A 3 -27.95 27.92 -14.52
N PRO A 4 -27.89 26.72 -13.92
CA PRO A 4 -27.19 26.55 -12.66
C PRO A 4 -25.69 26.75 -12.89
N ASP A 5 -25.11 27.70 -12.14
CA ASP A 5 -23.68 27.93 -12.04
C ASP A 5 -23.02 26.66 -11.49
N VAL A 6 -22.26 25.94 -12.34
CA VAL A 6 -21.45 24.81 -11.89
C VAL A 6 -20.28 25.39 -11.09
N ALA A 7 -20.44 25.44 -9.77
CA ALA A 7 -19.39 25.90 -8.86
C ALA A 7 -18.07 25.19 -9.20
N ALA A 8 -17.06 25.97 -9.57
CA ALA A 8 -15.75 25.44 -9.92
C ALA A 8 -15.16 24.70 -8.72
N SER A 9 -15.03 23.38 -8.83
CA SER A 9 -14.43 22.54 -7.81
C SER A 9 -13.01 23.03 -7.50
N THR A 10 -12.74 23.41 -6.25
CA THR A 10 -11.40 23.78 -5.80
C THR A 10 -10.86 22.74 -4.83
N GLY A 11 -9.58 22.40 -4.94
CA GLY A 11 -8.88 21.49 -4.04
C GLY A 11 -7.48 22.00 -3.69
N THR A 12 -6.65 21.13 -3.13
CA THR A 12 -5.31 21.46 -2.65
C THR A 12 -4.26 20.89 -3.58
N CYS A 13 -3.28 21.69 -3.98
CA CYS A 13 -2.20 21.25 -4.84
C CYS A 13 -1.41 20.12 -4.16
N ARG A 14 -1.34 18.96 -4.81
CA ARG A 14 -0.66 17.78 -4.27
C ARG A 14 0.84 17.98 -4.03
N MET A 15 1.47 18.91 -4.77
CA MET A 15 2.91 19.17 -4.72
C MET A 15 3.32 20.22 -3.70
N CYS A 16 2.56 21.31 -3.55
CA CYS A 16 2.94 22.44 -2.70
C CYS A 16 1.90 22.84 -1.64
N GLY A 17 0.73 22.21 -1.61
CA GLY A 17 -0.33 22.53 -0.65
C GLY A 17 -1.12 23.82 -0.93
N ALA A 18 -0.80 24.57 -1.99
CA ALA A 18 -1.54 25.78 -2.34
C ALA A 18 -2.95 25.47 -2.88
N LYS A 19 -3.88 26.43 -2.80
CA LYS A 19 -5.21 26.30 -3.42
C LYS A 19 -5.08 26.07 -4.92
N ALA A 20 -5.84 25.13 -5.45
CA ALA A 20 -5.77 24.68 -6.83
C ALA A 20 -7.17 24.50 -7.41
N SER A 21 -7.37 24.98 -8.65
CA SER A 21 -8.58 24.75 -9.43
C SER A 21 -8.34 23.79 -10.61
N THR A 22 -7.08 23.55 -10.96
CA THR A 22 -6.73 22.61 -12.02
C THR A 22 -6.62 21.21 -11.46
N ARG A 23 -7.22 20.24 -12.14
CA ARG A 23 -7.14 18.82 -11.80
C ARG A 23 -6.46 18.03 -12.92
N CYS A 24 -6.01 16.81 -12.59
CA CYS A 24 -5.63 15.86 -13.63
C CYS A 24 -6.82 15.64 -14.57
N SER A 25 -6.62 15.85 -15.87
CA SER A 25 -7.69 15.71 -16.88
C SER A 25 -8.17 14.28 -17.05
N ARG A 26 -7.37 13.30 -16.63
CA ARG A 26 -7.69 11.88 -16.70
C ARG A 26 -8.50 11.43 -15.48
N CYS A 27 -7.95 11.52 -14.27
CA CYS A 27 -8.66 11.04 -13.07
C CYS A 27 -9.63 12.02 -12.44
N LYS A 28 -9.43 13.33 -12.61
CA LYS A 28 -10.20 14.38 -11.91
C LYS A 28 -10.16 14.29 -10.36
N ASP A 29 -9.31 13.44 -9.78
CA ASP A 29 -9.17 13.27 -8.32
C ASP A 29 -8.08 14.16 -7.71
N VAL A 30 -6.99 14.40 -8.44
CA VAL A 30 -5.82 15.12 -7.90
C VAL A 30 -5.76 16.54 -8.44
N TYR A 31 -5.55 17.49 -7.53
CA TYR A 31 -5.46 18.92 -7.84
C TYR A 31 -4.00 19.42 -7.91
N TYR A 32 -3.76 20.37 -8.81
CA TYR A 32 -2.48 21.03 -9.01
C TYR A 32 -2.70 22.53 -9.25
N CYS A 33 -1.82 23.38 -8.72
CA CYS A 33 -1.93 24.83 -8.96
C CYS A 33 -1.38 25.24 -10.34
N CYS A 34 -0.56 24.40 -10.98
CA CYS A 34 0.04 24.69 -12.29
C CYS A 34 0.39 23.39 -13.06
N LYS A 35 0.60 23.52 -14.38
CA LYS A 35 1.00 22.41 -15.25
C LYS A 35 2.37 21.83 -14.91
N GLU A 36 3.28 22.65 -14.39
CA GLU A 36 4.61 22.21 -13.96
C GLU A 36 4.53 21.17 -12.82
N HIS A 37 3.66 21.41 -11.84
CA HIS A 37 3.40 20.44 -10.77
C HIS A 37 2.75 19.15 -11.27
N ILE A 38 1.90 19.23 -12.30
CA ILE A 38 1.38 18.02 -12.98
C ILE A 38 2.53 17.25 -13.60
N ALA A 39 3.39 17.92 -14.39
CA ALA A 39 4.50 17.28 -15.09
C ALA A 39 5.51 16.64 -14.13
N ASN A 40 5.80 17.32 -13.01
CA ASN A 40 6.71 16.81 -11.98
C ASN A 40 6.13 15.57 -11.28
N ASP A 41 4.84 15.61 -10.92
CA ASP A 41 4.17 14.48 -10.28
C ASP A 41 3.86 13.33 -11.25
N TRP A 42 3.78 13.60 -12.57
CA TRP A 42 3.28 12.65 -13.56
C TRP A 42 4.01 11.30 -13.53
N LYS A 43 5.32 11.27 -13.28
CA LYS A 43 6.07 10.01 -13.20
C LYS A 43 5.53 9.07 -12.11
N ARG A 44 5.07 9.63 -10.99
CA ARG A 44 4.40 8.93 -9.90
C ARG A 44 2.91 8.77 -10.21
N HIS A 45 2.22 9.87 -10.47
CA HIS A 45 0.77 9.92 -10.65
C HIS A 45 0.28 9.02 -11.79
N LYS A 46 0.96 8.94 -12.93
CA LYS A 46 0.53 8.12 -14.07
C LYS A 46 0.36 6.64 -13.76
N ARG A 47 1.07 6.13 -12.74
CA ARG A 47 0.97 4.74 -12.28
C ARG A 47 -0.33 4.47 -11.54
N LEU A 48 -0.93 5.53 -11.02
CA LEU A 48 -2.07 5.53 -10.09
C LEU A 48 -3.29 6.27 -10.68
N CYS A 49 -3.11 6.92 -11.83
CA CYS A 49 -4.10 7.74 -12.49
C CYS A 49 -5.15 6.86 -13.18
N VAL A 50 -6.25 6.64 -12.48
CA VAL A 50 -7.44 5.99 -13.02
C VAL A 50 -8.33 7.03 -13.67
N PRO A 51 -8.85 6.82 -14.90
CA PRO A 51 -9.81 7.74 -15.50
C PRO A 51 -11.02 8.01 -14.60
N ALA A 52 -11.56 9.24 -14.64
CA ALA A 52 -12.76 9.61 -13.87
C ALA A 52 -14.01 8.80 -14.29
N GLU A 53 -13.96 8.23 -15.50
CA GLU A 53 -14.94 7.28 -16.02
C GLU A 53 -14.83 5.88 -15.36
N GLY A 54 -13.88 5.69 -14.43
CA GLY A 54 -13.64 4.47 -13.66
C GLY A 54 -12.52 3.58 -14.23
N VAL A 55 -12.23 2.48 -13.52
CA VAL A 55 -11.46 1.35 -14.08
C VAL A 55 -12.43 0.36 -14.72
N GLN A 56 -12.21 0.00 -15.98
CA GLN A 56 -12.77 -1.25 -16.50
C GLN A 56 -12.05 -2.42 -15.83
N ALA A 57 -12.82 -3.33 -15.24
CA ALA A 57 -12.28 -4.50 -14.58
C ALA A 57 -11.29 -5.23 -15.50
N ARG A 58 -10.06 -5.39 -15.04
CA ARG A 58 -8.99 -6.00 -15.84
C ARG A 58 -7.98 -6.74 -14.96
N PRO A 59 -7.47 -7.88 -15.43
CA PRO A 59 -6.32 -8.49 -14.81
C PRO A 59 -5.07 -7.68 -15.15
N ILE A 60 -4.27 -7.38 -14.14
CA ILE A 60 -2.90 -6.87 -14.26
C ILE A 60 -1.95 -7.86 -13.60
N THR A 61 -0.66 -7.71 -13.87
CA THR A 61 0.38 -8.49 -13.21
C THR A 61 1.26 -7.56 -12.39
N ILE A 62 1.42 -7.89 -11.11
CA ILE A 62 2.26 -7.15 -10.18
C ILE A 62 3.53 -7.94 -9.94
N ASP A 63 4.69 -7.30 -10.10
CA ASP A 63 5.95 -7.91 -9.67
C ASP A 63 6.06 -7.78 -8.14
N ALA A 64 6.20 -8.89 -7.43
CA ALA A 64 6.31 -8.96 -5.97
C ALA A 64 7.62 -9.62 -5.55
N ILE A 65 8.07 -9.37 -4.32
CA ILE A 65 9.20 -10.08 -3.71
C ILE A 65 8.64 -11.22 -2.87
N LEU A 66 8.91 -12.46 -3.27
CA LEU A 66 8.59 -13.65 -2.50
C LEU A 66 9.77 -14.00 -1.59
N PHE A 67 9.46 -14.25 -0.32
CA PHE A 67 10.33 -14.91 0.64
C PHE A 67 9.80 -16.33 0.83
N PRO A 68 10.30 -17.29 0.04
CA PRO A 68 9.86 -18.67 0.13
C PRO A 68 10.25 -19.26 1.49
N VAL A 69 9.36 -20.09 2.05
CA VAL A 69 9.56 -20.71 3.36
C VAL A 69 10.71 -21.73 3.35
N ASP A 70 10.98 -22.31 2.19
CA ASP A 70 11.86 -23.46 1.95
C ASP A 70 13.08 -23.13 1.09
N GLU A 71 13.39 -21.87 0.83
CA GLU A 71 14.62 -21.42 0.15
C GLU A 71 15.36 -20.36 0.99
N ASP A 72 16.63 -20.11 0.68
CA ASP A 72 17.49 -19.22 1.48
C ASP A 72 17.50 -17.77 0.97
N MET A 73 16.95 -17.53 -0.21
CA MET A 73 17.04 -16.26 -0.93
C MET A 73 15.68 -15.83 -1.48
N PRO A 74 15.38 -14.51 -1.46
CA PRO A 74 14.13 -14.01 -2.00
C PRO A 74 14.19 -13.96 -3.53
N ARG A 75 13.03 -14.04 -4.18
CA ARG A 75 12.92 -13.97 -5.64
C ARG A 75 11.77 -13.08 -6.09
N MET A 76 11.91 -12.50 -7.28
CA MET A 76 10.82 -11.77 -7.91
C MET A 76 9.80 -12.74 -8.48
N VAL A 77 8.52 -12.51 -8.21
CA VAL A 77 7.39 -13.29 -8.74
C VAL A 77 6.36 -12.39 -9.39
N LYS A 78 5.58 -12.96 -10.29
CA LYS A 78 4.50 -12.28 -11.02
C LYS A 78 3.17 -12.70 -10.43
N VAL A 79 2.50 -11.76 -9.78
CA VAL A 79 1.24 -11.99 -9.07
C VAL A 79 0.09 -11.47 -9.93
N PRO A 80 -0.87 -12.31 -10.33
CA PRO A 80 -2.10 -11.84 -10.95
C PRO A 80 -2.86 -10.94 -9.99
N CYS A 81 -3.44 -9.85 -10.51
CA CYS A 81 -4.15 -8.88 -9.72
C CYS A 81 -5.38 -8.39 -10.49
N ASP A 82 -6.55 -8.57 -9.90
CA ASP A 82 -7.78 -8.03 -10.46
C ASP A 82 -8.01 -6.62 -9.93
N VAL A 83 -8.16 -5.66 -10.84
CA VAL A 83 -8.56 -4.29 -10.48
C VAL A 83 -10.06 -4.17 -10.64
N ARG A 84 -10.78 -3.88 -9.56
CA ARG A 84 -12.26 -3.82 -9.53
C ARG A 84 -12.74 -2.50 -8.94
N HIS A 85 -13.98 -2.15 -9.29
CA HIS A 85 -14.71 -1.10 -8.58
C HIS A 85 -15.37 -1.74 -7.35
N ASP A 86 -15.22 -1.16 -6.17
CA ASP A 86 -16.04 -1.49 -5.00
C ASP A 86 -17.29 -0.63 -5.08
N ASP A 87 -18.42 -1.26 -5.40
CA ASP A 87 -19.72 -0.60 -5.50
C ASP A 87 -20.40 -0.46 -4.13
N SER A 88 -19.69 -0.70 -3.01
CA SER A 88 -20.28 -0.50 -1.68
C SER A 88 -20.62 0.98 -1.46
N ASP A 89 -21.90 1.27 -1.26
CA ASP A 89 -22.44 2.61 -0.94
C ASP A 89 -21.97 3.16 0.43
N ASP A 90 -21.13 2.41 1.15
CA ASP A 90 -20.66 2.75 2.51
C ASP A 90 -19.61 3.87 2.54
N TYR A 91 -19.03 4.26 1.39
CA TYR A 91 -17.94 5.24 1.34
C TYR A 91 -18.36 6.58 0.73
N LEU A 92 -18.12 7.66 1.46
CA LEU A 92 -18.47 9.04 1.11
C LEU A 92 -17.57 9.69 0.02
N ASP A 93 -16.53 9.01 -0.46
CA ASP A 93 -15.53 9.58 -1.38
C ASP A 93 -15.27 8.68 -2.60
N PRO A 94 -15.44 9.19 -3.84
CA PRO A 94 -15.28 8.43 -5.07
C PRO A 94 -13.88 7.89 -5.38
N SER A 95 -12.84 8.42 -4.75
CA SER A 95 -11.47 7.94 -4.93
C SER A 95 -11.21 6.60 -4.22
N PHE A 96 -12.13 6.14 -3.37
CA PHE A 96 -12.02 4.89 -2.61
C PHE A 96 -12.52 3.65 -3.37
N PHE A 97 -13.16 3.82 -4.51
CA PHE A 97 -13.83 2.72 -5.18
C PHE A 97 -12.93 1.77 -5.98
N ILE A 98 -11.61 1.93 -6.04
CA ILE A 98 -10.78 1.07 -6.91
C ILE A 98 -9.90 0.15 -6.07
N MET A 99 -10.21 -1.14 -6.08
CA MET A 99 -9.50 -2.15 -5.28
C MET A 99 -8.65 -3.07 -6.15
N HIS A 100 -7.41 -3.30 -5.71
CA HIS A 100 -6.53 -4.33 -6.27
C HIS A 100 -6.66 -5.62 -5.45
N HIS A 101 -7.19 -6.68 -6.08
CA HIS A 101 -7.28 -8.00 -5.48
C HIS A 101 -6.09 -8.85 -5.96
N LEU A 102 -5.07 -9.00 -5.13
CA LEU A 102 -3.93 -9.88 -5.42
C LEU A 102 -4.35 -11.34 -5.31
N ASP A 103 -4.09 -12.12 -6.35
CA ASP A 103 -4.24 -13.56 -6.33
C ASP A 103 -2.99 -14.20 -5.73
N VAL A 104 -3.06 -14.53 -4.44
CA VAL A 104 -1.95 -15.09 -3.67
C VAL A 104 -2.05 -16.61 -3.50
N ARG A 105 -3.03 -17.28 -4.15
CA ARG A 105 -3.32 -18.71 -4.00
C ARG A 105 -2.15 -19.63 -4.35
N GLU A 106 -1.22 -19.16 -5.18
CA GLU A 106 -0.01 -19.91 -5.53
C GLU A 106 0.92 -20.11 -4.33
N TRP A 107 0.95 -19.16 -3.38
CA TRP A 107 1.90 -19.17 -2.27
C TRP A 107 1.26 -19.38 -0.90
N PHE A 108 -0.06 -19.24 -0.79
CA PHE A 108 -0.81 -19.37 0.46
C PHE A 108 -1.96 -20.36 0.32
N ASN A 109 -2.12 -21.26 1.29
CA ASN A 109 -3.21 -22.22 1.31
C ASN A 109 -4.51 -21.56 1.83
N LEU A 110 -5.24 -20.89 0.93
CA LEU A 110 -6.50 -20.20 1.25
C LEU A 110 -7.67 -21.15 1.57
N GLU A 111 -7.51 -22.46 1.38
CA GLU A 111 -8.54 -23.47 1.66
C GLU A 111 -8.46 -24.04 3.10
N GLY A 112 -7.44 -23.65 3.88
CA GLY A 112 -7.23 -24.10 5.27
C GLY A 112 -7.46 -23.01 6.33
N GLU A 113 -6.97 -23.25 7.56
CA GLU A 113 -6.99 -22.32 8.69
C GLU A 113 -5.98 -21.15 8.57
N THR A 114 -5.56 -20.80 7.35
CA THR A 114 -4.61 -19.68 7.16
C THR A 114 -5.39 -18.38 7.01
N PHE A 115 -5.00 -17.37 7.79
CA PHE A 115 -5.60 -16.04 7.68
C PHE A 115 -4.57 -15.09 7.07
N VAL A 116 -4.60 -14.96 5.75
CA VAL A 116 -3.66 -14.09 5.03
C VAL A 116 -4.02 -12.63 5.26
N ARG A 117 -3.17 -11.89 5.98
CA ARG A 117 -3.31 -10.44 6.20
C ARG A 117 -2.30 -9.65 5.39
N SER A 118 -2.62 -8.38 5.18
CA SER A 118 -1.65 -7.36 4.80
C SER A 118 -1.14 -6.65 6.04
N PHE A 119 0.17 -6.47 6.13
CA PHE A 119 0.83 -5.60 7.10
C PHE A 119 1.68 -4.57 6.36
N ASP A 120 1.38 -3.28 6.56
CA ASP A 120 2.16 -2.20 5.96
C ASP A 120 3.31 -1.80 6.89
N PHE A 121 4.55 -1.94 6.40
CA PHE A 121 5.72 -1.50 7.14
C PHE A 121 5.67 0.02 7.41
N GLY A 122 5.89 0.42 8.66
CA GLY A 122 5.82 1.82 9.12
C GLY A 122 4.43 2.29 9.61
N GLY A 123 3.43 1.40 9.61
CA GLY A 123 2.07 1.70 10.03
C GLY A 123 1.25 2.36 8.91
N GLY A 124 -0.01 1.93 8.77
CA GLY A 124 -0.87 2.36 7.66
C GLY A 124 -0.91 3.88 7.48
N ALA A 125 -0.97 4.65 8.57
CA ALA A 125 -1.13 6.11 8.57
C ALA A 125 0.02 6.93 7.93
N VAL A 126 1.24 6.40 7.83
CA VAL A 126 2.44 7.19 7.49
C VAL A 126 3.03 6.72 6.17
N THR A 127 3.27 7.65 5.23
CA THR A 127 4.15 7.36 4.09
C THR A 127 5.58 7.68 4.46
N GLY A 128 6.47 6.72 4.24
CA GLY A 128 7.90 7.00 4.22
C GLY A 128 8.28 8.05 3.16
N THR A 129 9.50 8.58 3.27
CA THR A 129 10.10 9.59 2.38
C THR A 129 10.14 9.18 0.90
N THR A 130 10.02 7.89 0.61
CA THR A 130 10.03 7.29 -0.73
C THR A 130 8.72 7.49 -1.51
N GLY A 131 7.66 7.97 -0.83
CA GLY A 131 6.35 8.19 -1.43
C GLY A 131 5.50 6.93 -1.56
N TYR A 132 5.90 5.83 -0.92
CA TYR A 132 5.16 4.56 -0.91
C TYR A 132 5.47 3.65 0.29
N ASN A 133 4.51 2.79 0.58
CA ASN A 133 4.60 1.79 1.63
C ASN A 133 4.86 0.41 1.02
N LEU A 134 5.36 -0.49 1.86
CA LEU A 134 5.62 -1.87 1.50
C LEU A 134 4.62 -2.71 2.28
N ALA A 135 3.70 -3.35 1.55
CA ALA A 135 2.71 -4.24 2.12
C ALA A 135 3.26 -5.66 2.12
N LEU A 136 3.33 -6.25 3.31
CA LEU A 136 3.68 -7.64 3.55
C LEU A 136 2.39 -8.46 3.64
N ARG A 137 2.21 -9.40 2.71
CA ARG A 137 1.21 -10.46 2.83
C ARG A 137 1.85 -11.62 3.58
N TYR A 138 1.22 -12.01 4.68
CA TYR A 138 1.69 -13.09 5.54
C TYR A 138 0.50 -13.85 6.14
N ASP A 139 0.76 -15.07 6.59
CA ASP A 139 -0.21 -15.85 7.36
C ASP A 139 -0.19 -15.41 8.82
N ASP A 140 -1.29 -14.86 9.30
CA ASP A 140 -1.42 -14.34 10.67
C ASP A 140 -1.66 -15.47 11.71
N CYS A 141 -1.88 -16.70 11.23
CA CYS A 141 -2.07 -17.87 12.09
C CYS A 141 -0.79 -18.70 12.28
N VAL A 142 0.39 -18.20 11.87
CA VAL A 142 1.68 -18.91 11.96
C VAL A 142 2.02 -19.45 13.35
N SER A 143 1.53 -18.79 14.40
CA SER A 143 1.77 -19.19 15.79
C SER A 143 0.91 -20.36 16.27
N ILE A 144 -0.18 -20.68 15.56
CA ILE A 144 -1.17 -21.68 15.98
C ILE A 144 -1.40 -22.80 14.97
N ASN A 145 -1.03 -22.62 13.70
CA ASN A 145 -1.28 -23.60 12.64
C ASN A 145 -0.09 -24.50 12.29
N GLY A 146 1.03 -24.38 13.02
CA GLY A 146 2.22 -25.22 12.81
C GLY A 146 3.02 -24.86 11.54
N SER A 147 2.85 -23.66 11.00
CA SER A 147 3.62 -23.19 9.84
C SER A 147 5.14 -23.27 10.08
N PRO A 148 5.92 -23.77 9.09
CA PRO A 148 7.36 -23.82 9.23
C PRO A 148 7.95 -22.41 9.28
N VAL A 149 9.05 -22.25 10.04
CA VAL A 149 9.76 -20.97 10.09
C VAL A 149 10.35 -20.66 8.73
N ASN A 150 10.22 -19.40 8.30
CA ASN A 150 10.66 -18.97 6.98
C ASN A 150 12.18 -18.96 6.90
N ARG A 151 12.74 -19.92 6.13
CA ARG A 151 14.19 -20.11 6.00
C ARG A 151 14.86 -18.95 5.27
N CYS A 152 14.16 -18.33 4.32
CA CYS A 152 14.66 -17.14 3.61
C CYS A 152 14.86 -15.98 4.58
N VAL A 153 13.89 -15.73 5.46
CA VAL A 153 13.99 -14.67 6.48
C VAL A 153 15.10 -15.01 7.47
N GLN A 154 15.20 -16.26 7.94
CA GLN A 154 16.28 -16.66 8.83
C GLN A 154 17.67 -16.44 8.21
N SER A 155 17.85 -16.81 6.94
CA SER A 155 19.09 -16.62 6.19
C SER A 155 19.46 -15.13 6.08
N LEU A 156 18.51 -14.30 5.64
CA LEU A 156 18.74 -12.86 5.45
C LEU A 156 19.01 -12.10 6.75
N THR A 157 18.33 -12.51 7.83
CA THR A 157 18.44 -11.87 9.15
C THR A 157 19.49 -12.53 10.04
N ARG A 158 20.14 -13.60 9.56
CA ARG A 158 21.05 -14.46 10.33
C ARG A 158 20.41 -14.98 11.64
N GLY A 159 19.10 -15.23 11.61
CA GLY A 159 18.32 -15.66 12.77
C GLY A 159 18.16 -14.62 13.87
N MET A 160 18.49 -13.35 13.60
CA MET A 160 18.37 -12.26 14.59
C MET A 160 17.02 -11.56 14.57
N ALA A 161 16.10 -11.96 13.68
CA ALA A 161 14.73 -11.43 13.66
C ALA A 161 14.02 -11.76 14.99
N PRO A 162 13.49 -10.76 15.72
CA PRO A 162 12.82 -10.99 17.00
C PRO A 162 11.53 -11.81 16.85
N HIS A 163 10.79 -11.56 15.77
CA HIS A 163 9.58 -12.29 15.43
C HIS A 163 9.91 -13.51 14.58
N SER A 164 9.35 -14.67 14.96
CA SER A 164 9.50 -15.92 14.22
C SER A 164 8.55 -15.94 13.03
N TRP A 165 8.93 -15.25 11.95
CA TRP A 165 8.20 -15.25 10.69
C TRP A 165 8.06 -16.67 10.13
N GLY A 166 6.84 -17.12 9.93
CA GLY A 166 6.50 -18.45 9.41
C GLY A 166 5.80 -18.39 8.06
N GLY A 167 5.81 -19.52 7.34
CA GLY A 167 5.16 -19.64 6.04
C GLY A 167 5.84 -18.79 4.95
N ASN A 168 5.20 -18.74 3.77
CA ASN A 168 5.64 -17.85 2.69
C ASN A 168 5.30 -16.40 3.03
N LEU A 169 6.17 -15.47 2.64
CA LEU A 169 5.86 -14.04 2.71
C LEU A 169 5.93 -13.42 1.32
N LEU A 170 5.03 -12.49 1.04
CA LEU A 170 4.96 -11.80 -0.25
C LEU A 170 4.93 -10.29 -0.01
N VAL A 171 5.88 -9.56 -0.59
CA VAL A 171 5.96 -8.11 -0.46
C VAL A 171 5.65 -7.41 -1.77
N VAL A 172 4.78 -6.42 -1.70
CA VAL A 172 4.42 -5.52 -2.81
C VAL A 172 4.52 -4.07 -2.36
N ARG A 173 4.62 -3.14 -3.31
CA ARG A 173 4.49 -1.71 -3.01
C ARG A 173 3.02 -1.33 -2.99
N CYS A 174 2.64 -0.48 -2.05
CA CYS A 174 1.30 0.10 -1.93
C CYS A 174 1.36 1.64 -1.82
N GLU A 175 0.31 2.31 -2.28
CA GLU A 175 0.10 3.74 -2.01
C GLU A 175 -0.47 3.98 -0.59
N LYS A 176 -0.34 5.22 -0.06
CA LYS A 176 -0.94 5.76 1.19
C LYS A 176 -2.23 5.05 1.65
N PRO A 177 -2.49 5.02 2.98
CA PRO A 177 -3.66 4.37 3.54
C PRO A 177 -4.90 5.06 3.03
N LEU A 178 -5.57 4.45 2.08
CA LEU A 178 -7.00 4.48 2.15
C LEU A 178 -7.26 3.33 3.10
N MET A 179 -7.80 3.63 4.29
CA MET A 179 -8.07 2.63 5.34
C MET A 179 -8.88 1.41 4.81
N TYR A 180 -9.42 1.55 3.59
CA TYR A 180 -10.25 0.61 2.86
C TYR A 180 -9.87 0.43 1.36
N CYS A 181 -8.75 0.97 0.86
CA CYS A 181 -8.37 0.77 -0.56
C CYS A 181 -6.89 0.37 -0.73
N ASP A 182 -6.73 -0.85 -1.26
CA ASP A 182 -5.46 -1.47 -1.62
C ASP A 182 -5.13 -1.15 -3.09
N ARG A 183 -4.09 -0.35 -3.32
CA ARG A 183 -3.53 -0.13 -4.66
C ARG A 183 -2.07 -0.57 -4.69
N TYR A 184 -1.83 -1.69 -5.37
CA TYR A 184 -0.50 -2.29 -5.49
C TYR A 184 0.20 -1.95 -6.81
N TYR A 185 1.53 -1.91 -6.77
CA TYR A 185 2.37 -1.84 -7.97
C TYR A 185 3.70 -2.56 -7.76
N ASN A 186 4.46 -2.68 -8.86
CA ASN A 186 5.65 -3.52 -8.92
C ASN A 186 6.69 -3.15 -7.87
N ALA A 187 7.04 -4.14 -7.06
CA ALA A 187 8.21 -4.13 -6.21
C ALA A 187 9.49 -4.17 -7.04
N ASN A 188 10.57 -3.67 -6.43
CA ASN A 188 11.91 -3.71 -6.99
C ASN A 188 12.85 -4.31 -5.96
N MET A 189 13.42 -5.49 -6.28
CA MET A 189 14.32 -6.21 -5.39
C MET A 189 15.46 -5.33 -4.84
N ARG A 190 16.10 -4.51 -5.69
CA ARG A 190 17.28 -3.73 -5.28
C ARG A 190 16.92 -2.60 -4.29
N GLU A 191 15.77 -1.97 -4.51
CA GLU A 191 15.33 -0.82 -3.71
C GLU A 191 14.60 -1.24 -2.44
N ASP A 192 13.80 -2.31 -2.51
CA ASP A 192 12.88 -2.68 -1.45
C ASP A 192 13.45 -3.72 -0.49
N LEU A 193 14.31 -4.64 -0.95
CA LEU A 193 14.82 -5.71 -0.10
C LEU A 193 15.51 -5.20 1.19
N PRO A 194 16.38 -4.18 1.15
CA PRO A 194 16.99 -3.65 2.38
C PRO A 194 15.95 -3.12 3.37
N ARG A 195 14.91 -2.45 2.87
CA ARG A 195 13.81 -1.90 3.68
C ARG A 195 12.96 -3.00 4.31
N VAL A 196 12.69 -4.07 3.55
CA VAL A 196 11.96 -5.23 4.07
C VAL A 196 12.77 -5.90 5.17
N VAL A 197 14.06 -6.17 4.95
CA VAL A 197 14.92 -6.81 5.96
C VAL A 197 15.01 -5.97 7.23
N GLU A 198 15.19 -4.66 7.10
CA GLU A 198 15.16 -3.73 8.24
C GLU A 198 13.83 -3.81 9.00
N ALA A 199 12.70 -3.84 8.28
CA ALA A 199 11.39 -3.90 8.91
C ALA A 199 11.11 -5.25 9.59
N LEU A 200 11.53 -6.37 8.98
CA LEU A 200 11.44 -7.71 9.58
C LEU A 200 12.29 -7.82 10.86
N MET A 201 13.45 -7.16 10.87
CA MET A 201 14.36 -7.08 12.03
C MET A 201 13.85 -6.15 13.13
N GLY A 202 13.15 -5.06 12.76
CA GLY A 202 12.56 -4.12 13.71
C GLY A 202 11.24 -4.60 14.31
N TYR A 203 10.50 -5.46 13.60
CA TYR A 203 9.20 -5.96 14.03
C TYR A 203 9.31 -6.76 15.34
N GLY A 204 8.54 -6.36 16.35
CA GLY A 204 8.62 -6.92 17.70
C GLY A 204 9.68 -6.29 18.62
N THR A 205 10.40 -5.26 18.16
CA THR A 205 11.31 -4.46 19.01
C THR A 205 10.69 -3.12 19.43
N ASP A 206 11.36 -2.42 20.33
CA ASP A 206 11.01 -1.07 20.79
C ASP A 206 10.94 -0.03 19.68
N THR A 207 11.58 -0.28 18.53
CA THR A 207 11.50 0.61 17.35
C THR A 207 10.12 0.60 16.67
N TYR A 208 9.33 -0.45 16.88
CA TYR A 208 7.97 -0.60 16.38
C TYR A 208 6.91 -0.52 17.50
N LYS A 209 7.30 -0.19 18.74
CA LYS A 209 6.34 0.10 19.81
C LYS A 209 5.50 1.30 19.39
N HIS A 210 4.21 1.24 19.71
CA HIS A 210 3.31 2.38 19.58
C HIS A 210 3.91 3.57 20.36
N ASP A 211 4.41 4.57 19.64
CA ASP A 211 4.88 5.83 20.21
C ASP A 211 3.66 6.77 20.29
N PRO A 212 3.12 7.03 21.50
CA PRO A 212 1.94 7.88 21.66
C PRO A 212 2.18 9.32 21.17
N ASP A 213 3.45 9.75 21.05
CA ASP A 213 3.84 11.07 20.55
C ASP A 213 4.19 11.08 19.05
N ALA A 214 4.10 9.94 18.35
CA ALA A 214 4.42 9.86 16.93
C ALA A 214 3.57 10.84 16.09
N ALA A 215 2.30 11.02 16.44
CA ALA A 215 1.41 11.98 15.77
C ALA A 215 1.91 13.44 15.87
N ASN A 216 2.59 13.78 16.98
CA ASN A 216 3.14 15.12 17.23
C ASN A 216 4.48 15.33 16.52
N LYS A 217 5.30 14.28 16.40
CA LYS A 217 6.62 14.34 15.75
C LYS A 217 6.54 14.54 14.23
N TRP A 218 5.44 14.15 13.59
CA TRP A 218 5.27 14.22 12.13
C TRP A 218 4.35 15.36 11.65
N GLY A 219 4.26 16.46 12.41
CA GLY A 219 3.66 17.70 11.94
C GLY A 219 2.15 17.79 12.03
N GLY A 220 1.56 17.19 13.08
CA GLY A 220 0.29 17.59 13.69
C GLY A 220 -0.85 18.01 12.75
N ARG A 221 -1.73 17.06 12.42
CA ARG A 221 -3.20 17.21 12.44
C ARG A 221 -3.84 15.91 11.97
N VAL A 222 -4.18 15.04 12.91
CA VAL A 222 -5.47 14.36 12.83
C VAL A 222 -6.38 15.24 13.70
N PRO A 223 -7.33 16.01 13.15
CA PRO A 223 -8.32 16.68 13.98
C PRO A 223 -8.97 15.61 14.87
N GLU A 224 -9.07 15.89 16.17
CA GLU A 224 -9.89 15.10 17.10
C GLU A 224 -11.26 14.87 16.45
N LEU A 225 -11.59 13.60 16.20
CA LEU A 225 -12.97 13.21 15.97
C LEU A 225 -13.63 13.26 17.35
N GLU A 226 -14.26 14.39 17.66
CA GLU A 226 -15.25 14.44 18.72
C GLU A 226 -16.45 13.58 18.27
N TYR A 227 -16.74 12.54 19.04
CA TYR A 227 -17.92 11.69 18.88
C TYR A 227 -19.20 12.44 19.25
#